data_AF-A0AA96X802-F1
#
_entry.id   AF-A0AA96X802-F1
#
_cell.length_a   1.000
_cell.length_b   1.000
_cell.length_c   1.000
_cell.angle_alpha   90.00
_cell.angle_beta   90.00
_cell.angle_gamma   90.00
#
_symmetry.space_group_name_H-M   'P 1'
#
loop_
_entity.id
_entity.type
_entity.pdbx_description
1 polymer ?
#
loop_
_entity_poly.entity_id
_entity_poly.type
_entity_poly.pdbx_seq_one_letter_code
_entity_poly.pdbx_strand_id
1 'polypeptide(L)'
;MPIWVDKTVLAVTGTRVNPVQQSVANHRGQLTYNFSQCKDPVKAQITIHEDTSGGVCEALSAFWIKHHSDGGSLWDWLMPAGALDEQHLFHVMTLQQAGTQDNQDRTTEAWLSTQNIFPTSQNVFGGAFPNGRGGNTIRGIHNPRRAQGQSGVFSPNALAREIILDQTGGAGCYKKIGLDGTFAGHAMAAWVAQDITFFDPNFGEFWFESRNSFFNWFTQSFWHNSMYSVGLSGGYEVRSYARRT
;
A
#
# COMPACT_ATOMS: atom_id res chain seq x y z
N MET A 1 0.37 -16.32 -11.28
CA MET A 1 -1.08 -16.62 -11.11
C MET A 1 -1.69 -16.60 -12.51
N PRO A 2 -2.61 -17.49 -12.89
CA PRO A 2 -3.28 -17.40 -14.18
C PRO A 2 -4.00 -16.05 -14.34
N ILE A 3 -3.88 -15.38 -15.49
CA ILE A 3 -4.43 -14.04 -15.71
C ILE A 3 -5.95 -13.94 -15.51
N TRP A 4 -6.68 -15.03 -15.77
CA TRP A 4 -8.13 -15.07 -15.56
C TRP A 4 -8.51 -14.99 -14.07
N VAL A 5 -7.65 -15.49 -13.17
CA VAL A 5 -7.83 -15.35 -11.71
C VAL A 5 -7.65 -13.89 -11.32
N ASP A 6 -6.58 -13.23 -11.82
CA ASP A 6 -6.30 -11.82 -11.54
C ASP A 6 -7.43 -10.91 -12.04
N LYS A 7 -7.90 -11.13 -13.28
CA LYS A 7 -9.08 -10.45 -13.84
C LYS A 7 -10.32 -10.61 -12.97
N THR A 8 -10.55 -11.80 -12.43
CA THR A 8 -11.70 -12.08 -11.56
C THR A 8 -11.57 -11.36 -10.22
N VAL A 9 -10.39 -11.42 -9.59
CA VAL A 9 -10.11 -10.74 -8.33
C VAL A 9 -10.25 -9.22 -8.48
N LEU A 10 -9.68 -8.65 -9.55
CA LEU A 10 -9.80 -7.22 -9.85
C LEU A 10 -11.26 -6.83 -10.14
N ALA A 11 -12.02 -7.64 -10.87
CA ALA A 11 -13.43 -7.35 -11.15
C ALA A 11 -14.27 -7.34 -9.87
N VAL A 12 -14.11 -8.35 -9.00
CA VAL A 12 -14.81 -8.43 -7.72
C VAL A 12 -14.41 -7.25 -6.82
N THR A 13 -13.11 -6.95 -6.71
CA THR A 13 -12.59 -5.83 -5.93
C THR A 13 -13.10 -4.49 -6.48
N GLY A 14 -13.22 -4.37 -7.80
CA GLY A 14 -13.78 -3.20 -8.49
C GLY A 14 -15.20 -2.85 -8.07
N THR A 15 -16.03 -3.83 -7.68
CA THR A 15 -17.38 -3.59 -7.15
C THR A 15 -17.37 -2.86 -5.79
N ARG A 16 -16.24 -2.89 -5.09
CA ARG A 16 -16.06 -2.33 -3.74
C ARG A 16 -15.47 -0.93 -3.74
N VAL A 17 -15.07 -0.40 -4.91
CA VAL A 17 -14.49 0.93 -5.03
C VAL A 17 -15.38 2.02 -4.47
N ASN A 18 -16.63 2.12 -4.96
CA ASN A 18 -17.53 3.17 -4.51
C ASN A 18 -17.88 3.03 -3.01
N PRO A 19 -18.22 1.82 -2.48
CA PRO A 19 -18.42 1.64 -1.04
C PRO A 19 -17.23 2.08 -0.16
N VAL A 20 -16.00 1.75 -0.56
CA VAL A 20 -14.80 2.18 0.17
C VAL A 20 -14.65 3.70 0.09
N GLN A 21 -14.70 4.27 -1.11
CA GLN A 21 -14.52 5.70 -1.34
C GLN A 21 -15.54 6.56 -0.59
N GLN A 22 -16.81 6.19 -0.62
CA GLN A 22 -17.88 6.94 0.05
C GLN A 22 -17.79 6.86 1.58
N SER A 23 -17.22 5.78 2.13
CA SER A 23 -17.11 5.61 3.58
C SER A 23 -16.15 6.58 4.26
N VAL A 24 -15.20 7.18 3.51
CA VAL A 24 -14.15 8.03 4.08
C VAL A 24 -14.71 9.28 4.79
N ALA A 25 -15.76 9.88 4.23
CA ALA A 25 -16.37 11.10 4.75
C ALA A 25 -17.02 10.89 6.13
N ASN A 26 -17.53 9.68 6.40
CA ASN A 26 -18.13 9.32 7.69
C ASN A 26 -17.13 9.32 8.85
N HIS A 27 -15.83 9.31 8.52
CA HIS A 27 -14.73 9.24 9.48
C HIS A 27 -13.83 10.48 9.40
N ARG A 28 -14.36 11.61 8.94
CA ARG A 28 -13.61 12.88 8.81
C ARG A 28 -12.36 12.77 7.94
N GLY A 29 -12.37 11.86 6.97
CA GLY A 29 -11.36 11.80 5.93
C GLY A 29 -11.91 12.32 4.60
N GLN A 30 -11.00 12.48 3.64
CA GLN A 30 -11.30 12.98 2.31
C GLN A 30 -10.71 12.04 1.28
N LEU A 31 -11.46 11.79 0.19
CA LEU A 31 -10.90 11.18 -1.01
C LEU A 31 -10.14 12.28 -1.76
N THR A 32 -8.82 12.25 -1.75
CA THR A 32 -7.99 13.25 -2.42
C THR A 32 -7.78 12.92 -3.89
N TYR A 33 -7.83 11.63 -4.25
CA TYR A 33 -7.81 11.22 -5.64
C TYR A 33 -8.62 9.96 -5.93
N ASN A 34 -9.49 10.05 -6.94
CA ASN A 34 -10.34 8.95 -7.38
C ASN A 34 -9.62 8.07 -8.42
N PHE A 35 -8.83 7.11 -7.93
CA PHE A 35 -8.12 6.14 -8.75
C PHE A 35 -8.49 4.70 -8.36
N SER A 36 -8.43 3.77 -9.32
CA SER A 36 -8.54 2.34 -9.05
C SER A 36 -7.91 1.54 -10.19
N GLN A 37 -6.93 0.70 -9.87
CA GLN A 37 -6.37 -0.29 -10.79
C GLN A 37 -7.38 -1.40 -11.14
N CYS A 38 -8.48 -1.51 -10.39
CA CYS A 38 -9.58 -2.44 -10.65
C CYS A 38 -10.59 -1.90 -11.68
N LYS A 39 -10.42 -0.66 -12.16
CA LYS A 39 -11.29 -0.02 -13.15
C LYS A 39 -10.50 0.32 -14.41
N ASP A 40 -11.22 0.43 -15.52
CA ASP A 40 -10.64 0.85 -16.80
C ASP A 40 -10.37 2.37 -16.76
N PRO A 41 -9.32 2.86 -17.46
CA PRO A 41 -8.47 2.13 -18.41
C PRO A 41 -7.36 1.27 -17.79
N VAL A 42 -7.03 1.44 -16.51
CA VAL A 42 -5.86 0.78 -15.88
C VAL A 42 -6.00 -0.74 -15.89
N LYS A 43 -7.14 -1.28 -15.45
CA LYS A 43 -7.41 -2.73 -15.44
C LYS A 43 -7.20 -3.36 -16.82
N ALA A 44 -7.74 -2.72 -17.86
CA ALA A 44 -7.57 -3.20 -19.24
C ALA A 44 -6.10 -3.33 -19.61
N GLN A 45 -5.26 -2.33 -19.27
CA GLN A 45 -3.82 -2.31 -19.60
C GLN A 45 -3.00 -3.33 -18.80
N ILE A 46 -3.24 -3.44 -17.48
CA ILE A 46 -2.41 -4.32 -16.63
C ILE A 46 -2.76 -5.82 -16.81
N THR A 47 -3.91 -6.11 -17.40
CA THR A 47 -4.38 -7.49 -17.63
C THR A 47 -4.35 -7.91 -19.11
N ILE A 48 -3.51 -7.26 -19.93
CA ILE A 48 -3.27 -7.66 -21.33
C ILE A 48 -2.44 -8.95 -21.38
N HIS A 49 -1.38 -9.04 -20.55
CA HIS A 49 -0.46 -10.17 -20.53
C HIS A 49 -0.37 -10.83 -19.15
N GLU A 50 -0.05 -12.13 -19.12
CA GLU A 50 0.12 -12.85 -17.85
C GLU A 50 1.29 -12.28 -17.04
N ASP A 51 2.36 -11.86 -17.73
CA ASP A 51 3.57 -11.29 -17.12
C ASP A 51 3.31 -9.96 -16.38
N THR A 52 2.25 -9.26 -16.76
CA THR A 52 1.85 -7.98 -16.16
C THR A 52 0.74 -8.13 -15.12
N SER A 53 0.21 -9.35 -14.97
CA SER A 53 -0.85 -9.65 -14.01
C SER A 53 -0.28 -9.88 -12.61
N GLY A 54 -0.89 -9.25 -11.61
CA GLY A 54 -0.41 -9.23 -10.23
C GLY A 54 0.85 -8.37 -9.98
N GLY A 55 0.96 -7.77 -8.80
CA GLY A 55 2.13 -6.98 -8.39
C GLY A 55 2.16 -5.52 -8.86
N VAL A 56 1.19 -5.07 -9.67
CA VAL A 56 1.10 -3.66 -10.06
C VAL A 56 0.80 -2.77 -8.85
N CYS A 57 0.03 -3.26 -7.88
CA CYS A 57 -0.24 -2.54 -6.63
C CYS A 57 1.04 -2.21 -5.84
N GLU A 58 2.01 -3.12 -5.88
CA GLU A 58 3.31 -2.97 -5.23
C GLU A 58 4.17 -1.91 -5.92
N ALA A 59 4.24 -1.93 -7.25
CA ALA A 59 4.93 -0.90 -8.02
C ALA A 59 4.25 0.48 -7.88
N LEU A 60 2.91 0.54 -7.98
CA LEU A 60 2.15 1.78 -7.78
C LEU A 60 2.38 2.37 -6.39
N SER A 61 2.42 1.54 -5.34
CA SER A 61 2.72 1.99 -3.98
C SER A 61 4.12 2.59 -3.86
N ALA A 62 5.12 2.00 -4.52
CA ALA A 62 6.48 2.55 -4.56
C ALA A 62 6.55 3.89 -5.33
N PHE A 63 5.88 3.99 -6.48
CA PHE A 63 5.79 5.23 -7.24
C PHE A 63 5.05 6.32 -6.47
N TRP A 64 3.98 5.97 -5.74
CA TRP A 64 3.28 6.89 -4.87
C TRP A 64 4.20 7.49 -3.79
N ILE A 65 4.95 6.63 -3.08
CA ILE A 65 5.95 7.06 -2.09
C ILE A 65 6.98 8.00 -2.73
N LYS A 66 7.51 7.63 -3.91
CA LYS A 66 8.47 8.45 -4.63
C LYS A 66 7.93 9.85 -4.91
N HIS A 67 6.79 9.95 -5.59
CA HIS A 67 6.24 11.23 -6.02
C HIS A 67 5.80 12.10 -4.83
N HIS A 68 5.18 11.51 -3.81
CA HIS A 68 4.85 12.23 -2.59
C HIS A 68 6.09 12.73 -1.84
N SER A 69 7.21 11.98 -1.87
CA SER A 69 8.47 12.40 -1.25
C SER A 69 9.22 13.50 -2.01
N ASP A 70 8.92 13.70 -3.30
CA ASP A 70 9.38 14.86 -4.07
C ASP A 70 8.59 16.13 -3.74
N GLY A 71 7.59 16.06 -2.85
CA GLY A 71 6.63 17.13 -2.60
C GLY A 71 5.58 17.30 -3.72
N GLY A 72 5.50 16.33 -4.63
CA GLY A 72 4.53 16.30 -5.72
C GLY A 72 3.43 15.27 -5.51
N SER A 73 2.66 15.02 -6.57
CA SER A 73 1.60 14.02 -6.61
C SER A 73 1.93 12.95 -7.65
N LEU A 74 1.62 11.69 -7.33
CA LEU A 74 1.67 10.62 -8.34
C LEU A 74 0.75 10.96 -9.52
N TRP A 75 -0.36 11.63 -9.25
CA TRP A 75 -1.42 11.88 -10.20
C TRP A 75 -1.04 12.90 -11.26
N ASP A 76 -0.21 13.89 -10.91
CA ASP A 76 0.32 14.86 -11.88
C ASP A 76 1.20 14.18 -12.94
N TRP A 77 1.81 13.05 -12.58
CA TRP A 77 2.64 12.25 -13.46
C TRP A 77 1.85 11.15 -14.17
N LEU A 78 1.13 10.29 -13.44
CA LEU A 78 0.43 9.13 -14.02
C LEU A 78 -0.85 9.51 -14.77
N MET A 79 -1.50 10.59 -14.36
CA MET A 79 -2.79 11.04 -14.89
C MET A 79 -2.74 12.52 -15.34
N PRO A 80 -1.79 12.91 -16.21
CA PRO A 80 -1.64 14.30 -16.61
C PRO A 80 -2.93 14.78 -17.29
N ALA A 81 -3.39 15.97 -16.91
CA ALA A 81 -4.68 16.52 -17.34
C ALA A 81 -5.91 15.61 -17.05
N GLY A 82 -5.80 14.68 -16.09
CA GLY A 82 -6.88 13.79 -15.66
C GLY A 82 -7.08 12.54 -16.51
N ALA A 83 -6.19 12.25 -17.47
CA ALA A 83 -6.23 11.07 -18.32
C ALA A 83 -5.00 10.18 -18.06
N LEU A 84 -5.17 8.85 -18.14
CA LEU A 84 -4.08 7.90 -17.94
C LEU A 84 -3.00 8.09 -19.00
N ASP A 85 -1.77 8.30 -18.55
CA ASP A 85 -0.59 8.21 -19.41
C ASP A 85 -0.09 6.76 -19.46
N GLU A 86 -0.28 6.10 -20.60
CA GLU A 86 0.09 4.70 -20.80
C GLU A 86 1.60 4.48 -20.74
N GLN A 87 2.42 5.47 -21.12
CA GLN A 87 3.87 5.37 -21.03
C GLN A 87 4.33 5.40 -19.57
N HIS A 88 3.70 6.22 -18.74
CA HIS A 88 3.97 6.22 -17.31
C HIS A 88 3.47 4.96 -16.62
N LEU A 89 2.31 4.43 -17.01
CA LEU A 89 1.86 3.12 -16.55
C LEU A 89 2.86 2.01 -16.97
N PHE A 90 3.44 2.09 -18.17
CA PHE A 90 4.47 1.15 -18.61
C PHE A 90 5.72 1.18 -17.71
N HIS A 91 6.14 2.34 -17.19
CA HIS A 91 7.23 2.40 -16.20
C HIS A 91 6.88 1.71 -14.89
N VAL A 92 5.63 1.83 -14.43
CA VAL A 92 5.12 1.09 -13.26
C VAL A 92 5.16 -0.41 -13.54
N MET A 93 4.68 -0.84 -14.70
CA MET A 93 4.66 -2.25 -15.12
C MET A 93 6.07 -2.82 -15.30
N THR A 94 7.03 -2.01 -15.73
CA THR A 94 8.44 -2.42 -15.83
C THR A 94 9.02 -2.76 -14.45
N LEU A 95 8.73 -1.94 -13.43
CA LEU A 95 9.14 -2.24 -12.05
C LEU A 95 8.43 -3.48 -11.50
N GLN A 96 7.13 -3.63 -11.79
CA GLN A 96 6.36 -4.83 -11.43
C GLN A 96 6.97 -6.09 -12.06
N GLN A 97 7.33 -6.06 -13.35
CA GLN A 97 7.90 -7.20 -14.07
C GLN A 97 9.27 -7.60 -13.53
N ALA A 98 10.11 -6.62 -13.18
CA ALA A 98 11.36 -6.89 -12.49
C ALA A 98 11.14 -7.55 -11.12
N GLY A 99 10.03 -7.23 -10.44
CA GLY A 99 9.64 -7.84 -9.17
C GLY A 99 9.10 -9.26 -9.29
N THR A 100 8.36 -9.58 -10.36
CA THR A 100 7.85 -10.94 -10.60
C THR A 100 8.94 -11.92 -11.05
N GLN A 101 10.03 -11.42 -11.63
CA GLN A 101 11.22 -12.22 -11.97
C GLN A 101 12.12 -12.53 -10.75
N ASP A 102 11.96 -11.81 -9.64
CA ASP A 102 12.71 -12.02 -8.39
C ASP A 102 11.76 -11.97 -7.18
N ASN A 103 11.97 -11.02 -6.27
CA ASN A 103 11.18 -10.80 -5.09
C ASN A 103 10.67 -9.35 -5.14
N GLN A 104 9.36 -9.20 -5.32
CA GLN A 104 8.69 -7.90 -5.49
C GLN A 104 9.12 -6.86 -4.44
N ASP A 105 9.15 -7.25 -3.17
CA ASP A 105 9.58 -6.40 -2.07
C ASP A 105 11.03 -5.93 -2.18
N ARG A 106 11.96 -6.85 -2.51
CA ARG A 106 13.37 -6.52 -2.67
C ARG A 106 13.57 -5.61 -3.88
N THR A 107 12.88 -5.87 -4.97
CA THR A 107 12.99 -5.09 -6.21
C THR A 107 12.49 -3.66 -6.00
N THR A 108 11.32 -3.47 -5.39
CA THR A 108 10.80 -2.12 -5.12
C THR A 108 11.64 -1.37 -4.08
N GLU A 109 12.18 -2.06 -3.08
CA GLU A 109 13.08 -1.44 -2.09
C GLU A 109 14.41 -0.99 -2.71
N ALA A 110 14.99 -1.80 -3.61
CA ALA A 110 16.16 -1.43 -4.36
C ALA A 110 15.87 -0.21 -5.25
N TRP A 111 14.72 -0.19 -5.93
CA TRP A 111 14.29 0.95 -6.74
C TRP A 111 14.07 2.21 -5.90
N LEU A 112 13.37 2.14 -4.76
CA LEU A 112 13.20 3.27 -3.84
C LEU A 112 14.55 3.85 -3.39
N SER A 113 15.54 2.98 -3.15
CA SER A 113 16.88 3.40 -2.78
C SER A 113 17.56 4.23 -3.88
N THR A 114 17.31 3.94 -5.17
CA THR A 114 17.81 4.77 -6.28
C THR A 114 17.11 6.12 -6.36
N GLN A 115 15.95 6.28 -5.70
CA GLN A 115 15.21 7.53 -5.56
C GLN A 115 15.55 8.29 -4.27
N ASN A 116 16.64 7.90 -3.57
CA ASN A 116 17.05 8.42 -2.26
C ASN A 116 16.04 8.18 -1.13
N ILE A 117 15.21 7.14 -1.24
CA ILE A 117 14.22 6.75 -0.23
C ILE A 117 14.68 5.43 0.39
N PHE A 118 14.94 5.47 1.70
CA PHE A 118 15.56 4.35 2.40
C PHE A 118 14.67 3.86 3.54
N PRO A 119 14.73 2.56 3.87
CA PRO A 119 14.07 2.04 5.05
C PRO A 119 14.54 2.77 6.32
N THR A 120 13.61 3.06 7.23
CA THR A 120 13.94 3.65 8.53
C THR A 120 14.28 2.55 9.54
N SER A 121 15.47 2.60 10.14
CA SER A 121 15.83 1.70 11.25
C SER A 121 15.17 2.17 12.55
N GLN A 122 14.59 1.25 13.30
CA GLN A 122 14.19 1.52 14.69
C GLN A 122 15.45 1.65 15.56
N ASN A 123 15.85 2.87 15.91
CA ASN A 123 16.72 3.08 17.08
C ASN A 123 15.79 3.25 18.29
N VAL A 124 15.68 2.19 19.11
CA VAL A 124 14.81 2.18 20.30
C VAL A 124 15.22 3.26 21.33
N PHE A 125 16.40 3.86 21.23
CA PHE A 125 16.76 5.02 22.03
C PHE A 125 17.71 5.94 21.27
N GLY A 126 17.29 7.19 21.05
CA GLY A 126 18.16 8.35 20.84
C GLY A 126 19.05 8.36 19.59
N GLY A 127 18.61 9.07 18.56
CA GLY A 127 19.53 9.78 17.66
C GLY A 127 19.96 9.06 16.38
N ALA A 128 19.69 9.77 15.28
CA ALA A 128 20.36 9.81 13.98
C ALA A 128 20.15 8.66 12.96
N PHE A 129 19.61 9.07 11.80
CA PHE A 129 19.95 8.52 10.48
C PHE A 129 21.36 8.99 10.10
N PRO A 130 22.36 8.11 10.13
CA PRO A 130 23.23 7.94 8.97
C PRO A 130 23.63 6.47 8.79
N ASN A 131 23.50 5.93 7.58
CA ASN A 131 23.95 4.57 7.19
C ASN A 131 23.20 3.35 7.76
N GLY A 132 21.88 3.45 7.97
CA GLY A 132 21.05 2.28 8.31
C GLY A 132 20.86 1.31 7.13
N ARG A 133 21.77 0.34 6.96
CA ARG A 133 21.42 -0.94 6.32
C ARG A 133 20.56 -1.72 7.31
N GLY A 134 19.29 -1.95 6.95
CA GLY A 134 18.33 -2.71 7.74
C GLY A 134 17.25 -1.83 8.35
N GLY A 135 16.23 -1.50 7.56
CA GLY A 135 14.95 -1.11 8.14
C GLY A 135 14.31 -2.34 8.74
N ASN A 136 13.91 -2.28 10.00
CA ASN A 136 13.22 -3.39 10.64
C ASN A 136 11.83 -3.51 10.02
N THR A 137 11.66 -4.55 9.22
CA THR A 137 10.33 -5.02 8.81
C THR A 137 9.54 -5.43 10.05
N ILE A 138 8.40 -4.79 10.31
CA ILE A 138 7.45 -5.31 11.28
C ILE A 138 6.61 -6.35 10.55
N ARG A 139 6.94 -7.63 10.79
CA ARG A 139 6.16 -8.77 10.29
C ARG A 139 5.17 -9.22 11.35
N GLY A 140 3.88 -9.12 11.02
CA GLY A 140 2.85 -9.84 11.75
C GLY A 140 2.68 -11.22 11.15
N ILE A 141 3.40 -12.22 11.66
CA ILE A 141 3.19 -13.63 11.28
C ILE A 141 2.26 -14.27 12.31
N HIS A 142 1.21 -14.96 11.85
CA HIS A 142 0.54 -15.95 12.68
C HIS A 142 1.47 -17.14 12.92
N ASN A 143 2.16 -17.15 14.05
CA ASN A 143 2.44 -18.39 14.77
C ASN A 143 2.17 -18.16 16.27
N PRO A 144 0.91 -18.24 16.73
CA PRO A 144 0.67 -18.31 18.15
C PRO A 144 1.39 -19.56 18.65
N ARG A 145 1.96 -19.53 19.85
CA ARG A 145 2.06 -20.78 20.61
C ARG A 145 0.65 -21.36 20.62
N ARG A 146 0.50 -22.46 19.88
CA ARG A 146 -0.75 -23.17 19.63
C ARG A 146 -1.36 -23.60 20.97
N ALA A 147 -2.28 -22.81 21.49
CA ALA A 147 -3.37 -23.37 22.28
C ALA A 147 -4.40 -23.87 21.26
N GLN A 148 -4.76 -25.14 21.36
CA GLN A 148 -5.69 -25.83 20.47
C GLN A 148 -6.96 -25.00 20.21
N GLY A 149 -7.34 -24.83 18.94
CA GLY A 149 -8.77 -24.72 18.58
C GLY A 149 -9.34 -23.43 18.00
N GLN A 150 -8.59 -22.39 17.61
CA GLN A 150 -9.16 -21.22 16.90
C GLN A 150 -8.28 -20.74 15.74
N SER A 151 -8.82 -20.77 14.52
CA SER A 151 -8.23 -20.11 13.34
C SER A 151 -8.56 -18.60 13.40
N GLY A 152 -7.60 -17.76 13.74
CA GLY A 152 -7.83 -16.32 13.90
C GLY A 152 -7.61 -15.54 12.60
N VAL A 153 -8.66 -14.88 12.10
CA VAL A 153 -8.54 -13.76 11.14
C VAL A 153 -7.66 -12.68 11.78
N PHE A 154 -6.70 -12.13 11.04
CA PHE A 154 -5.88 -11.03 11.51
C PHE A 154 -6.73 -9.80 11.92
N SER A 155 -6.37 -9.16 13.05
CA SER A 155 -7.10 -8.01 13.58
C SER A 155 -6.79 -6.73 12.79
N PRO A 156 -7.77 -6.10 12.11
CA PRO A 156 -7.54 -4.82 11.43
C PRO A 156 -7.07 -3.72 12.38
N ASN A 157 -7.42 -3.81 13.67
CA ASN A 157 -6.95 -2.89 14.70
C ASN A 157 -5.43 -3.01 14.93
N ALA A 158 -4.87 -4.21 14.84
CA ALA A 158 -3.43 -4.39 14.91
C ALA A 158 -2.76 -3.79 13.67
N LEU A 159 -3.29 -4.01 12.47
CA LEU A 159 -2.76 -3.38 11.24
C LEU A 159 -2.72 -1.87 11.36
N ALA A 160 -3.88 -1.30 11.70
CA ALA A 160 -4.05 0.14 11.72
C ALA A 160 -3.10 0.77 12.74
N ARG A 161 -2.86 0.13 13.89
CA ARG A 161 -1.85 0.58 14.86
C ARG A 161 -0.45 0.59 14.29
N GLU A 162 -0.05 -0.44 13.55
CA GLU A 162 1.27 -0.51 12.91
C GLU A 162 1.42 0.51 11.78
N ILE A 163 0.36 0.75 11.00
CA ILE A 163 0.34 1.79 9.97
C ILE A 163 0.54 3.16 10.61
N ILE A 164 -0.26 3.54 11.62
CA ILE A 164 -0.19 4.89 12.21
C ILE A 164 1.01 5.10 13.15
N LEU A 165 1.83 4.08 13.38
CA LEU A 165 2.98 4.17 14.25
C LEU A 165 4.07 5.03 13.60
N ASP A 166 4.18 6.26 14.07
CA ASP A 166 5.26 7.17 13.72
C ASP A 166 6.50 6.88 14.56
N GLN A 167 7.57 6.51 13.89
CA GLN A 167 8.85 6.14 14.50
C GLN A 167 9.88 7.28 14.44
N THR A 168 9.54 8.43 13.86
CA THR A 168 10.48 9.54 13.63
C THR A 168 10.28 10.69 14.62
N GLY A 169 9.42 10.51 15.63
CA GLY A 169 9.18 11.51 16.67
C GLY A 169 8.47 12.77 16.16
N GLY A 170 7.62 12.63 15.13
CA GLY A 170 6.84 13.72 14.56
C GLY A 170 7.35 14.26 13.21
N ALA A 171 8.52 13.84 12.74
CA ALA A 171 9.02 14.23 11.41
C ALA A 171 8.25 13.56 10.26
N GLY A 172 7.44 12.55 10.56
CA GLY A 172 6.70 11.75 9.62
C GLY A 172 7.53 10.64 8.97
N CYS A 173 6.86 9.65 8.39
CA CYS A 173 7.48 8.57 7.62
C CYS A 173 6.51 8.00 6.59
N TYR A 174 7.06 7.36 5.55
CA TYR A 174 6.30 6.58 4.60
C TYR A 174 6.15 5.14 5.09
N LYS A 175 5.03 4.52 4.76
CA LYS A 175 4.74 3.10 4.97
C LYS A 175 4.50 2.44 3.63
N LYS A 176 5.13 1.29 3.41
CA LYS A 176 4.70 0.31 2.41
C LYS A 176 4.08 -0.86 3.16
N ILE A 177 2.86 -1.23 2.80
CA ILE A 177 2.00 -2.14 3.55
C ILE A 177 1.65 -3.31 2.65
N GLY A 178 2.25 -4.47 2.91
CA GLY A 178 1.94 -5.73 2.23
C GLY A 178 0.90 -6.54 3.00
N LEU A 179 -0.05 -7.13 2.29
CA LEU A 179 -1.02 -8.09 2.80
C LEU A 179 -0.84 -9.42 2.08
N ASP A 180 -0.81 -10.50 2.86
CA ASP A 180 -0.79 -11.86 2.35
C ASP A 180 -2.17 -12.49 2.46
N GLY A 181 -2.62 -13.06 1.35
CA GLY A 181 -3.87 -13.79 1.25
C GLY A 181 -3.67 -15.23 0.79
N THR A 182 -4.72 -16.04 0.91
CA THR A 182 -4.72 -17.42 0.43
C THR A 182 -4.59 -17.51 -1.09
N PHE A 183 -5.11 -16.50 -1.81
CA PHE A 183 -5.21 -16.52 -3.27
C PHE A 183 -4.47 -15.37 -3.96
N ALA A 184 -4.09 -14.32 -3.24
CA ALA A 184 -3.40 -13.15 -3.78
C ALA A 184 -2.64 -12.41 -2.67
N GLY A 185 -1.67 -11.58 -3.05
CA GLY A 185 -1.09 -10.54 -2.19
C GLY A 185 -1.59 -9.17 -2.61
N HIS A 186 -1.47 -8.17 -1.74
CA HIS A 186 -1.80 -6.78 -2.05
C HIS A 186 -0.83 -5.83 -1.37
N ALA A 187 -0.57 -4.70 -2.01
CA ALA A 187 0.32 -3.67 -1.48
C ALA A 187 -0.35 -2.30 -1.52
N MET A 188 -0.12 -1.54 -0.46
CA MET A 188 -0.64 -0.19 -0.24
C MET A 188 0.50 0.70 0.28
N ALA A 189 0.30 2.01 0.27
CA ALA A 189 1.23 2.96 0.85
C ALA A 189 0.55 3.95 1.78
N ALA A 190 1.32 4.56 2.68
CA ALA A 190 0.86 5.69 3.47
C ALA A 190 2.00 6.68 3.74
N TRP A 191 1.66 7.95 3.90
CA TRP A 191 2.45 8.94 4.64
C TRP A 191 1.82 9.09 6.02
N VAL A 192 2.65 9.10 7.06
CA VAL A 192 2.20 9.14 8.46
C VAL A 192 3.02 10.18 9.20
N ALA A 193 2.38 11.30 9.52
CA ALA A 193 2.88 12.36 10.38
C ALA A 193 1.79 12.73 11.39
N GLN A 194 1.53 14.01 11.65
CA GLN A 194 0.33 14.42 12.40
C GLN A 194 -0.95 13.99 11.66
N ASP A 195 -0.96 14.22 10.35
CA ASP A 195 -1.93 13.75 9.40
C ASP A 195 -1.53 12.40 8.78
N ILE A 196 -2.45 11.82 8.01
CA ILE A 196 -2.21 10.59 7.26
C ILE A 196 -2.73 10.76 5.84
N THR A 197 -1.88 10.48 4.87
CA THR A 197 -2.30 10.23 3.49
C THR A 197 -2.13 8.75 3.23
N PHE A 198 -3.20 8.05 2.87
CA PHE A 198 -3.22 6.62 2.62
C PHE A 198 -3.58 6.37 1.16
N PHE A 199 -2.80 5.52 0.49
CA PHE A 199 -3.01 5.13 -0.89
C PHE A 199 -3.19 3.63 -1.00
N ASP A 200 -4.36 3.22 -1.50
CA ASP A 200 -4.59 1.87 -1.96
C ASP A 200 -4.79 1.90 -3.49
N PRO A 201 -3.91 1.24 -4.28
CA PRO A 201 -4.07 1.12 -5.73
C PRO A 201 -5.46 0.66 -6.20
N ASN A 202 -6.18 -0.12 -5.40
CA ASN A 202 -7.52 -0.58 -5.73
C ASN A 202 -8.60 0.48 -5.48
N PHE A 203 -8.38 1.47 -4.61
CA PHE A 203 -9.46 2.34 -4.12
C PHE A 203 -9.18 3.85 -4.18
N GLY A 204 -7.94 4.27 -4.32
CA GLY A 204 -7.55 5.66 -4.48
C GLY A 204 -6.71 6.19 -3.32
N GLU A 205 -6.64 7.51 -3.24
CA GLU A 205 -5.88 8.25 -2.23
C GLU A 205 -6.82 8.94 -1.24
N PHE A 206 -6.51 8.81 0.04
CA PHE A 206 -7.32 9.28 1.14
C PHE A 206 -6.49 10.11 2.09
N TRP A 207 -7.01 11.22 2.57
CA TRP A 207 -6.35 12.06 3.57
C TRP A 207 -7.18 12.16 4.85
N PHE A 208 -6.50 12.18 5.98
CA PHE A 208 -7.07 12.34 7.31
C PHE A 208 -6.22 13.31 8.13
N GLU A 209 -6.85 14.31 8.72
CA GLU A 209 -6.18 15.28 9.60
C GLU A 209 -5.59 14.63 10.87
N SER A 210 -6.13 13.48 11.30
CA SER A 210 -5.68 12.79 12.51
C SER A 210 -5.53 11.29 12.32
N ARG A 211 -4.53 10.72 13.00
CA ARG A 211 -4.31 9.27 13.09
C ARG A 211 -5.54 8.50 13.61
N ASN A 212 -6.31 9.11 14.52
CA ASN A 212 -7.51 8.49 15.08
C ASN A 212 -8.65 8.40 14.06
N SER A 213 -8.83 9.42 13.23
CA SER A 213 -9.80 9.41 12.13
C SER A 213 -9.49 8.30 11.13
N PHE A 214 -8.23 8.19 10.69
CA PHE A 214 -7.78 7.08 9.84
C PHE A 214 -7.98 5.73 10.52
N PHE A 215 -7.57 5.58 11.79
CA PHE A 215 -7.71 4.32 12.53
C PHE A 215 -9.16 3.84 12.56
N ASN A 216 -10.10 4.72 12.87
CA ASN A 216 -11.53 4.39 12.89
C ASN A 216 -12.05 4.03 11.50
N TRP A 217 -11.71 4.81 10.47
CA TRP A 217 -12.10 4.47 9.09
C TRP A 217 -11.55 3.11 8.66
N PHE A 218 -10.25 2.88 8.89
CA PHE A 218 -9.56 1.68 8.44
C PHE A 218 -10.20 0.43 9.06
N THR A 219 -10.44 0.48 10.36
CA THR A 219 -10.93 -0.65 11.16
C THR A 219 -12.43 -0.88 11.07
N GLN A 220 -13.23 0.20 10.99
CA GLN A 220 -14.69 0.12 11.04
C GLN A 220 -15.35 0.15 9.67
N SER A 221 -14.63 0.55 8.61
CA SER A 221 -15.21 0.68 7.27
C SER A 221 -14.33 0.07 6.19
N PHE A 222 -13.10 0.57 6.00
CA PHE A 222 -12.22 0.15 4.91
C PHE A 222 -12.05 -1.37 4.84
N TRP A 223 -11.62 -2.02 5.94
CA TRP A 223 -11.28 -3.44 5.97
C TRP A 223 -12.43 -4.39 5.57
N HIS A 224 -13.66 -4.00 5.89
CA HIS A 224 -14.85 -4.78 5.58
C HIS A 224 -15.45 -4.40 4.22
N ASN A 225 -15.47 -3.10 3.90
CA ASN A 225 -15.97 -2.61 2.61
C ASN A 225 -15.07 -3.09 1.47
N SER A 226 -13.75 -3.14 1.66
CA SER A 226 -12.79 -3.66 0.67
C SER A 226 -12.86 -5.17 0.45
N MET A 227 -13.52 -5.90 1.36
CA MET A 227 -13.51 -7.37 1.45
C MET A 227 -12.13 -7.99 1.74
N TYR A 228 -11.14 -7.20 2.18
CA TYR A 228 -9.80 -7.71 2.50
C TYR A 228 -9.81 -8.71 3.66
N SER A 229 -10.76 -8.57 4.59
CA SER A 229 -11.02 -9.57 5.64
C SER A 229 -11.22 -11.01 5.12
N VAL A 230 -11.74 -11.18 3.90
CA VAL A 230 -12.08 -12.49 3.32
C VAL A 230 -10.92 -13.08 2.52
N GLY A 231 -10.16 -12.24 1.80
CA GLY A 231 -9.17 -12.69 0.82
C GLY A 231 -7.71 -12.44 1.20
N LEU A 232 -7.43 -11.50 2.11
CA LEU A 232 -6.09 -10.95 2.41
C LEU A 232 -5.79 -10.91 3.91
N SER A 233 -6.32 -11.88 4.66
CA SER A 233 -6.19 -11.95 6.13
C SER A 233 -5.16 -12.98 6.62
N GLY A 234 -4.31 -13.50 5.74
CA GLY A 234 -3.31 -14.52 6.05
C GLY A 234 -2.06 -13.98 6.78
N GLY A 235 -1.66 -12.74 6.48
CA GLY A 235 -0.51 -12.08 7.09
C GLY A 235 -0.38 -10.63 6.64
N TYR A 236 0.49 -9.87 7.28
CA TYR A 236 0.82 -8.53 6.84
C TYR A 236 2.26 -8.16 7.16
N GLU A 237 2.77 -7.23 6.37
CA GLU A 237 4.09 -6.65 6.52
C GLU A 237 4.00 -5.12 6.41
N VAL A 238 4.58 -4.40 7.38
CA VAL A 238 4.69 -2.93 7.31
C VAL A 238 6.16 -2.56 7.34
N ARG A 239 6.62 -1.89 6.27
CA ARG A 239 7.96 -1.31 6.18
C ARG A 239 7.87 0.20 6.18
N SER A 240 8.76 0.83 6.95
CA SER A 240 8.82 2.29 7.08
C SER A 240 9.98 2.86 6.27
N TYR A 241 9.78 4.00 5.61
CA TYR A 241 10.76 4.65 4.74
C TYR A 241 10.82 6.16 5.00
N ALA A 242 11.99 6.74 4.72
CA ALA A 242 12.20 8.18 4.71
C ALA A 242 13.14 8.55 3.57
N ARG A 243 12.96 9.77 3.03
CA ARG A 243 13.89 10.34 2.05
C ARG A 243 15.13 10.85 2.78
N ARG A 244 16.31 10.59 2.23
CA ARG A 244 17.55 11.22 2.70
C ARG A 244 17.68 12.61 2.07
N THR A 245 17.90 13.61 2.92
CA THR A 245 18.28 14.98 2.55
C THR A 245 19.78 15.10 2.37
#